data_AF-A0A2E8G4S9-F1
#
_entry.id   AF-A0A2E8G4S9-F1
#
_cell.length_a   1.000
_cell.length_b   1.000
_cell.length_c   1.000
_cell.angle_alpha   90.00
_cell.angle_beta   90.00
_cell.angle_gamma   90.00
#
_symmetry.space_group_name_H-M   'P 1'
#
loop_
_entity.id
_entity.type
_entity.pdbx_description
1 polymer ?
#
loop_
_entity_poly.entity_id
_entity_poly.type
_entity_poly.pdbx_seq_one_letter_code
_entity_poly.pdbx_strand_id
1 'polypeptide(L)'
;MKSPRSAPNVAAIWQQGMARRRFLKWGLLGSAGIAAVAAGGFAFLRRSPLDNQPAPEWATGLSAGEYHLFDRARQVLLPVEGTALTPSDQVPVVRNVQALLNNLDPATRKEMGTGLGLFDNAAVLSHGRRFVDLSDVDARAYFDSWGRASVIQRTLATVIKQLTYSAYWQEPATWEPTDFDGPVSDKWRLAYLGNAPLPADDALRANQPEEQA
;
A
#
# COMPACT_ATOMS: atom_id res chain seq x y z
N MET A 1 -32.71 -9.33 -44.49
CA MET A 1 -32.83 -9.77 -43.08
C MET A 1 -31.63 -10.63 -42.73
N LYS A 2 -30.65 -10.07 -42.02
CA LYS A 2 -29.50 -10.77 -41.44
C LYS A 2 -29.36 -10.27 -40.00
N SER A 3 -29.29 -11.19 -39.04
CA SER A 3 -29.22 -10.92 -37.60
C SER A 3 -27.95 -10.15 -37.22
N PRO A 4 -28.00 -9.18 -36.29
CA PRO A 4 -26.80 -8.52 -35.79
C PRO A 4 -26.07 -9.45 -34.81
N ARG A 5 -24.77 -9.66 -35.06
CA ARG A 5 -23.86 -10.27 -34.09
C ARG A 5 -23.75 -9.32 -32.89
N SER A 6 -24.12 -9.81 -31.70
CA SER A 6 -23.94 -9.07 -30.45
C SER A 6 -22.46 -8.84 -30.18
N ALA A 7 -22.08 -7.58 -29.97
CA ALA A 7 -20.80 -7.21 -29.39
C ALA A 7 -20.67 -7.82 -27.97
N PRO A 8 -19.46 -8.23 -27.54
CA PRO A 8 -19.24 -8.75 -26.19
C PRO A 8 -19.67 -7.70 -25.16
N ASN A 9 -20.67 -8.08 -24.37
CA ASN A 9 -21.36 -7.25 -23.40
C ASN A 9 -20.35 -6.72 -22.36
N VAL A 10 -20.16 -5.40 -22.29
CA VAL A 10 -19.32 -4.71 -21.28
C VAL A 10 -19.73 -5.12 -19.85
N ALA A 11 -20.97 -5.56 -19.65
CA ALA A 11 -21.42 -6.18 -18.40
C ALA A 11 -20.59 -7.42 -17.98
N ALA A 12 -20.02 -8.18 -18.91
CA ALA A 12 -19.18 -9.34 -18.62
C ALA A 12 -17.82 -8.95 -17.99
N ILE A 13 -17.28 -7.78 -18.35
CA ILE A 13 -16.03 -7.25 -17.80
C ILE A 13 -16.26 -6.76 -16.35
N TRP A 14 -17.43 -6.17 -16.08
CA TRP A 14 -17.85 -5.81 -14.72
C TRP A 14 -18.21 -7.03 -13.86
N GLN A 15 -18.78 -8.08 -14.45
CA GLN A 15 -19.04 -9.35 -13.75
C GLN A 15 -17.75 -10.11 -13.39
N GLN A 16 -16.69 -10.01 -14.20
CA GLN A 16 -15.38 -10.57 -13.84
C GLN A 16 -14.75 -9.90 -12.61
N GLY A 17 -15.03 -8.60 -12.37
CA GLY A 17 -14.61 -7.91 -11.14
C GLY A 17 -15.34 -8.41 -9.88
N MET A 18 -16.64 -8.72 -10.00
CA MET A 18 -17.46 -9.28 -8.91
C MET A 18 -17.14 -10.77 -8.62
N ALA A 19 -16.78 -11.54 -9.65
CA ALA A 19 -16.30 -12.92 -9.49
C ALA A 19 -14.98 -12.97 -8.70
N ARG A 20 -14.06 -12.02 -8.91
CA ARG A 20 -12.81 -11.90 -8.14
C ARG A 20 -13.06 -11.59 -6.65
N ARG A 21 -14.04 -10.73 -6.33
CA ARG A 21 -14.44 -10.46 -4.93
C ARG A 21 -15.09 -11.68 -4.24
N ARG A 22 -15.85 -12.49 -4.97
CA ARG A 22 -16.39 -13.76 -4.45
C ARG A 22 -15.32 -14.85 -4.32
N PHE A 23 -14.37 -14.93 -5.24
CA PHE A 23 -13.24 -15.86 -5.17
C PHE A 23 -12.26 -15.50 -4.04
N LEU A 24 -12.05 -14.22 -3.74
CA LEU A 24 -11.32 -13.75 -2.55
C LEU A 24 -12.04 -14.13 -1.24
N LYS A 25 -13.38 -14.02 -1.20
CA LYS A 25 -14.17 -14.48 -0.05
C LYS A 25 -14.15 -15.99 0.14
N TRP A 26 -14.08 -16.78 -0.93
CA TRP A 26 -14.05 -18.24 -0.86
C TRP A 26 -12.63 -18.82 -0.77
N GLY A 27 -11.62 -18.13 -1.29
CA GLY A 27 -10.21 -18.49 -1.12
C GLY A 27 -9.70 -18.32 0.31
N LEU A 28 -10.28 -17.38 1.08
CA LEU A 28 -10.03 -17.27 2.52
C LEU A 28 -10.75 -18.35 3.36
N LEU A 29 -11.78 -18.99 2.82
CA LEU A 29 -12.56 -20.04 3.51
C LEU A 29 -12.20 -21.47 3.06
N GLY A 30 -11.46 -21.61 1.96
CA GLY A 30 -11.06 -22.90 1.36
C GLY A 30 -9.85 -23.58 2.00
N SER A 31 -9.26 -23.02 3.06
CA SER A 31 -8.16 -23.63 3.84
C SER A 31 -8.60 -24.08 5.24
N ALA A 32 -9.88 -24.45 5.41
CA ALA A 32 -10.41 -25.02 6.65
C ALA A 32 -9.99 -26.49 6.90
N GLY A 33 -8.72 -26.83 6.58
CA GLY A 33 -8.18 -28.20 6.68
C GLY A 33 -6.99 -28.35 7.65
N ILE A 34 -6.57 -27.31 8.38
CA ILE A 34 -5.52 -27.38 9.40
C ILE A 34 -5.95 -26.56 10.64
N ALA A 35 -7.09 -26.89 11.25
CA ALA A 35 -7.74 -25.97 12.20
C ALA A 35 -7.71 -26.35 13.69
N ALA A 36 -7.26 -27.54 14.10
CA ALA A 36 -7.40 -27.92 15.52
C ALA A 36 -6.14 -27.77 16.39
N VAL A 37 -4.93 -27.94 15.83
CA VAL A 37 -3.67 -27.83 16.62
C VAL A 37 -2.94 -26.49 16.37
N ALA A 38 -3.23 -25.81 15.26
CA ALA A 38 -2.56 -24.58 14.87
C ALA A 38 -3.13 -23.31 15.52
N ALA A 39 -4.37 -23.29 16.03
CA ALA A 39 -4.99 -22.06 16.54
C ALA A 39 -4.26 -21.49 17.77
N GLY A 40 -3.86 -22.35 18.72
CA GLY A 40 -3.11 -21.93 19.92
C GLY A 40 -1.67 -21.52 19.59
N GLY A 41 -0.99 -22.29 18.75
CA GLY A 41 0.38 -21.98 18.29
C GLY A 41 0.43 -20.72 17.46
N PHE A 42 -0.48 -20.53 16.50
CA PHE A 42 -0.56 -19.32 15.69
C PHE A 42 -0.90 -18.09 16.54
N ALA A 43 -1.86 -18.18 17.47
CA ALA A 43 -2.17 -17.09 18.39
C ALA A 43 -0.97 -16.71 19.27
N PHE A 44 -0.17 -17.69 19.70
CA PHE A 44 1.06 -17.44 20.46
C PHE A 44 2.14 -16.78 19.60
N LEU A 45 2.41 -17.29 18.40
CA LEU A 45 3.41 -16.73 17.48
C LEU A 45 3.03 -15.35 16.93
N ARG A 46 1.74 -15.03 16.91
CA ARG A 46 1.23 -13.70 16.53
C ARG A 46 1.42 -12.66 17.64
N ARG A 47 1.70 -13.07 18.89
CA ARG A 47 1.90 -12.11 19.97
C ARG A 47 3.16 -11.31 19.69
N SER A 48 3.02 -10.00 19.80
CA SER A 48 4.13 -9.07 19.71
C SER A 48 4.23 -8.26 21.00
N PRO A 49 5.44 -7.92 21.46
CA PRO A 49 5.63 -6.93 22.51
C PRO A 49 4.94 -5.59 22.21
N LEU A 50 4.74 -5.26 20.94
CA LEU A 50 4.10 -4.02 20.49
C LEU A 50 2.57 -4.02 20.61
N ASP A 51 1.94 -5.17 20.86
CA ASP A 51 0.46 -5.25 21.03
C ASP A 51 -0.04 -4.43 22.22
N ASN A 52 0.79 -4.28 23.24
CA ASN A 52 0.49 -3.52 24.45
C ASN A 52 1.04 -2.08 24.40
N GLN A 53 1.71 -1.69 23.31
CA GLN A 53 2.25 -0.35 23.17
C GLN A 53 1.26 0.51 22.38
N PRO A 54 0.69 1.57 22.98
CA PRO A 54 -0.19 2.46 22.25
C PRO A 54 0.60 3.23 21.18
N ALA A 55 -0.09 3.63 20.11
CA ALA A 55 0.48 4.63 19.21
C ALA A 55 0.62 5.98 19.95
N PRO A 56 1.55 6.85 19.52
CA PRO A 56 1.65 8.20 20.02
C PRO A 56 0.34 8.98 19.87
N GLU A 57 0.08 9.95 20.75
CA GLU A 57 -1.18 10.72 20.76
C GLU A 57 -1.49 11.43 19.44
N TRP A 58 -0.48 11.80 18.65
CA TRP A 58 -0.67 12.45 17.34
C TRP A 58 -1.17 11.48 16.25
N ALA A 59 -1.05 10.17 16.45
CA ALA A 59 -1.34 9.14 15.46
C ALA A 59 -2.84 8.73 15.46
N THR A 60 -3.75 9.71 15.58
CA THR A 60 -5.20 9.48 15.73
C THR A 60 -5.88 8.85 14.50
N GLY A 61 -5.26 8.94 13.32
CA GLY A 61 -5.76 8.35 12.06
C GLY A 61 -5.26 6.93 11.80
N LEU A 62 -4.42 6.40 12.69
CA LEU A 62 -3.85 5.05 12.60
C LEU A 62 -4.27 4.22 13.81
N SER A 63 -4.53 2.94 13.58
CA SER A 63 -4.51 1.97 14.69
C SER A 63 -3.08 1.79 15.21
N ALA A 64 -2.94 1.29 16.45
CA ALA A 64 -1.61 0.98 17.01
C ALA A 64 -0.81 0.02 16.10
N GLY A 65 -1.46 -1.00 15.54
CA GLY A 65 -0.82 -1.93 14.61
C GLY A 65 -0.33 -1.27 13.32
N GLU A 66 -1.11 -0.34 12.75
CA GLU A 66 -0.70 0.41 11.56
C GLU A 66 0.47 1.37 11.85
N TYR A 67 0.44 2.04 13.02
CA TYR A 67 1.56 2.87 13.47
C TYR A 67 2.84 2.04 13.55
N HIS A 68 2.82 0.89 14.26
CA HIS A 68 3.98 0.03 14.41
C HIS A 68 4.46 -0.57 13.10
N LEU A 69 3.53 -0.93 12.20
CA LEU A 69 3.87 -1.39 10.85
C LEU A 69 4.65 -0.33 10.08
N PHE A 70 4.15 0.90 10.05
CA PHE A 70 4.81 1.97 9.29
C PHE A 70 6.07 2.49 9.96
N ASP A 71 6.17 2.48 11.30
CA ASP A 71 7.42 2.78 11.97
C ASP A 71 8.48 1.71 11.69
N ARG A 72 8.12 0.43 11.69
CA ARG A 72 9.03 -0.64 11.27
C ARG A 72 9.40 -0.51 9.79
N ALA A 73 8.43 -0.26 8.92
CA ALA A 73 8.67 -0.07 7.49
C ALA A 73 9.63 1.09 7.22
N ARG A 74 9.49 2.21 7.94
CA ARG A 74 10.42 3.35 7.90
C ARG A 74 11.86 2.90 8.20
N GLN A 75 12.08 2.20 9.31
CA GLN A 75 13.42 1.73 9.71
C GLN A 75 14.05 0.79 8.66
N VAL A 76 13.24 -0.12 8.12
CA VAL A 76 13.72 -1.22 7.25
C VAL A 76 13.93 -0.77 5.81
N LEU A 77 13.01 0.04 5.28
CA LEU A 77 13.00 0.51 3.89
C LEU A 77 13.85 1.76 3.67
N LEU A 78 14.12 2.56 4.71
CA LEU A 78 14.97 3.75 4.63
C LEU A 78 16.26 3.56 5.45
N PRO A 79 17.14 2.60 5.09
CA PRO A 79 18.41 2.38 5.79
C PRO A 79 19.45 3.44 5.37
N VAL A 80 19.21 4.69 5.77
CA VAL A 80 20.01 5.86 5.39
C VAL A 80 21.23 6.08 6.29
N GLU A 81 21.43 5.23 7.30
CA GLU A 81 22.56 5.31 8.22
C GLU A 81 23.90 5.23 7.48
N GLY A 82 24.83 6.12 7.82
CA GLY A 82 26.14 6.21 7.17
C GLY A 82 26.14 6.86 5.78
N THR A 83 24.98 7.35 5.31
CA THR A 83 24.87 8.12 4.05
C THR A 83 24.75 9.62 4.34
N ALA A 84 24.80 10.44 3.29
CA ALA A 84 24.51 11.88 3.39
C ALA A 84 23.00 12.20 3.50
N LEU A 85 22.12 11.20 3.32
CA LEU A 85 20.68 11.36 3.38
C LEU A 85 20.22 11.65 4.82
N THR A 86 19.18 12.46 4.96
CA THR A 86 18.61 12.82 6.26
C THR A 86 18.08 11.58 7.00
N PRO A 87 18.49 11.34 8.25
CA PRO A 87 18.02 10.19 9.03
C PRO A 87 16.49 10.11 9.09
N SER A 88 15.93 8.92 8.87
CA SER A 88 14.49 8.75 8.73
C SER A 88 13.70 9.02 10.02
N ASP A 89 14.36 9.05 11.18
CA ASP A 89 13.80 9.43 12.48
C ASP A 89 13.71 10.95 12.68
N GLN A 90 14.41 11.74 11.86
CA GLN A 90 14.30 13.21 11.81
C GLN A 90 13.23 13.68 10.82
N VAL A 91 12.61 12.76 10.08
CA VAL A 91 11.58 13.03 9.08
C VAL A 91 10.24 12.50 9.59
N PRO A 92 9.13 13.25 9.47
CA PRO A 92 7.81 12.84 9.97
C PRO A 92 7.13 11.74 9.11
N VAL A 93 7.85 10.70 8.70
CA VAL A 93 7.41 9.67 7.73
C VAL A 93 6.06 9.06 8.11
N VAL A 94 5.89 8.56 9.34
CA VAL A 94 4.63 7.89 9.74
C VAL A 94 3.46 8.88 9.84
N ARG A 95 3.72 10.14 10.23
CA ARG A 95 2.72 11.21 10.23
C ARG A 95 2.27 11.55 8.81
N ASN A 96 3.20 11.55 7.88
CA ASN A 96 2.95 11.79 6.46
C ASN A 96 2.15 10.64 5.84
N VAL A 97 2.47 9.40 6.18
CA VAL A 97 1.65 8.24 5.80
C VAL A 97 0.22 8.38 6.34
N GLN A 98 0.05 8.77 7.60
CA GLN A 98 -1.28 9.03 8.17
C GLN A 98 -2.04 10.09 7.35
N ALA A 99 -1.40 11.20 7.00
CA ALA A 99 -2.02 12.24 6.19
C ALA A 99 -2.48 11.72 4.82
N LEU A 100 -1.67 10.89 4.16
CA LEU A 100 -2.04 10.25 2.89
C LEU A 100 -3.24 9.31 3.06
N LEU A 101 -3.24 8.47 4.10
CA LEU A 101 -4.32 7.52 4.37
C LEU A 101 -5.62 8.20 4.77
N ASN A 102 -5.56 9.37 5.42
CA ASN A 102 -6.73 10.15 5.80
C ASN A 102 -7.50 10.74 4.60
N ASN A 103 -6.90 10.76 3.40
CA ASN A 103 -7.58 11.18 2.17
C ASN A 103 -8.41 10.07 1.53
N LEU A 104 -8.31 8.83 2.01
CA LEU A 104 -9.09 7.70 1.50
C LEU A 104 -10.54 7.79 2.01
N ASP A 105 -11.49 7.40 1.17
CA ASP A 105 -12.87 7.22 1.63
C ASP A 105 -12.95 6.12 2.72
N PRO A 106 -13.96 6.14 3.60
CA PRO A 106 -14.01 5.23 4.75
C PRO A 106 -13.99 3.74 4.39
N ALA A 107 -14.56 3.34 3.24
CA ALA A 107 -14.58 1.95 2.82
C ALA A 107 -13.18 1.51 2.37
N THR A 108 -12.53 2.31 1.53
CA THR A 108 -11.15 2.05 1.07
C THR A 108 -10.17 2.08 2.24
N ARG A 109 -10.31 3.02 3.19
CA ARG A 109 -9.46 3.09 4.39
C ARG A 109 -9.54 1.82 5.24
N LYS A 110 -10.74 1.25 5.38
CA LYS A 110 -10.97 -0.01 6.12
C LYS A 110 -10.41 -1.22 5.38
N GLU A 111 -10.61 -1.31 4.06
CA GLU A 111 -10.02 -2.37 3.24
C GLU A 111 -8.49 -2.31 3.29
N MET A 112 -7.91 -1.11 3.22
CA MET A 112 -6.46 -0.88 3.38
C MET A 112 -5.95 -1.38 4.74
N GLY A 113 -6.58 -0.98 5.85
CA GLY A 113 -6.17 -1.43 7.18
C GLY A 113 -6.23 -2.95 7.35
N THR A 114 -7.21 -3.61 6.73
CA THR A 114 -7.28 -5.08 6.69
C THR A 114 -6.09 -5.68 5.94
N GLY A 115 -5.71 -5.11 4.80
CA GLY A 115 -4.55 -5.54 4.01
C GLY A 115 -3.22 -5.33 4.74
N LEU A 116 -3.07 -4.20 5.43
CA LEU A 116 -1.90 -3.89 6.26
C LEU A 116 -1.76 -4.89 7.42
N GLY A 117 -2.88 -5.19 8.10
CA GLY A 117 -2.91 -6.23 9.13
C GLY A 117 -2.53 -7.61 8.58
N LEU A 118 -3.01 -7.97 7.38
CA LEU A 118 -2.62 -9.23 6.74
C LEU A 118 -1.12 -9.29 6.46
N PHE A 119 -0.52 -8.21 5.94
CA PHE A 119 0.92 -8.15 5.67
C PHE A 119 1.74 -8.43 6.93
N ASP A 120 1.43 -7.73 8.04
CA ASP A 120 2.17 -7.88 9.28
C ASP A 120 2.09 -9.31 9.84
N ASN A 121 0.90 -9.91 9.78
CA ASN A 121 0.64 -11.21 10.38
C ASN A 121 1.09 -12.38 9.52
N ALA A 122 1.14 -12.22 8.20
CA ALA A 122 1.56 -13.29 7.32
C ALA A 122 3.05 -13.63 7.46
N ALA A 123 3.86 -12.74 8.05
CA ALA A 123 5.26 -13.03 8.40
C ALA A 123 5.37 -14.20 9.40
N VAL A 124 4.36 -14.42 10.24
CA VAL A 124 4.33 -15.53 11.21
C VAL A 124 4.47 -16.87 10.51
N LEU A 125 3.94 -17.01 9.29
CA LEU A 125 3.97 -18.27 8.54
C LEU A 125 5.38 -18.65 8.06
N SER A 126 6.26 -17.67 7.83
CA SER A 126 7.62 -17.90 7.36
C SER A 126 8.70 -17.67 8.41
N HIS A 127 8.44 -16.84 9.42
CA HIS A 127 9.44 -16.41 10.41
C HIS A 127 9.03 -16.67 11.87
N GLY A 128 7.83 -17.21 12.11
CA GLY A 128 7.31 -17.50 13.45
C GLY A 128 7.01 -16.26 14.31
N ARG A 129 7.04 -15.06 13.73
CA ARG A 129 6.70 -13.79 14.38
C ARG A 129 6.17 -12.80 13.34
N ARG A 130 5.55 -11.72 13.79
CA ARG A 130 5.02 -10.68 12.90
C ARG A 130 6.13 -9.89 12.22
N PHE A 131 5.79 -9.19 11.14
CA PHE A 131 6.72 -8.33 10.40
C PHE A 131 7.36 -7.29 11.32
N VAL A 132 6.56 -6.65 12.17
CA VAL A 132 7.06 -5.62 13.10
C VAL A 132 8.12 -6.12 14.09
N ASP A 133 8.21 -7.44 14.31
CA ASP A 133 9.16 -8.06 15.25
C ASP A 133 10.36 -8.73 14.54
N LEU A 134 10.46 -8.62 13.21
CA LEU A 134 11.57 -9.16 12.42
C LEU A 134 12.85 -8.34 12.61
N SER A 135 14.02 -8.98 12.44
CA SER A 135 15.29 -8.27 12.31
C SER A 135 15.31 -7.42 11.02
N ASP A 136 16.21 -6.45 10.92
CA ASP A 136 16.30 -5.61 9.71
C ASP A 136 16.57 -6.43 8.44
N VAL A 137 17.44 -7.44 8.57
CA VAL A 137 17.79 -8.34 7.45
C VAL A 137 16.57 -9.15 7.03
N ASP A 138 15.86 -9.76 7.98
CA ASP A 138 14.68 -10.58 7.70
C ASP A 138 13.53 -9.74 7.16
N ALA A 139 13.33 -8.53 7.67
CA ALA A 139 12.28 -7.62 7.21
C ALA A 139 12.52 -7.16 5.76
N ARG A 140 13.76 -6.87 5.37
CA ARG A 140 14.11 -6.57 3.96
C ARG A 140 13.89 -7.78 3.06
N ALA A 141 14.40 -8.95 3.48
CA ALA A 141 14.20 -10.20 2.75
C ALA A 141 12.71 -10.56 2.61
N TYR A 142 11.90 -10.27 3.63
CA TYR A 142 10.45 -10.45 3.62
C TYR A 142 9.80 -9.59 2.53
N PHE A 143 10.09 -8.29 2.47
CA PHE A 143 9.62 -7.41 1.40
C PHE A 143 10.03 -7.91 0.00
N ASP A 144 11.26 -8.40 -0.16
CA ASP A 144 11.77 -8.90 -1.45
C ASP A 144 11.13 -10.22 -1.87
N SER A 145 10.81 -11.09 -0.91
CA SER A 145 10.04 -12.31 -1.18
C SER A 145 8.61 -11.97 -1.61
N TRP A 146 7.96 -11.02 -0.93
CA TRP A 146 6.60 -10.59 -1.25
C TRP A 146 6.51 -9.89 -2.59
N GLY A 147 7.54 -9.14 -2.98
CA GLY A 147 7.68 -8.53 -4.30
C GLY A 147 7.75 -9.53 -5.46
N ARG A 148 8.03 -10.80 -5.20
CA ARG A 148 8.07 -11.89 -6.20
C ARG A 148 6.92 -12.89 -6.06
N ALA A 149 6.06 -12.71 -5.08
CA ALA A 149 5.03 -13.66 -4.73
C ALA A 149 3.72 -13.41 -5.51
N SER A 150 2.59 -13.86 -4.96
CA SER A 150 1.26 -13.68 -5.58
C SER A 150 0.94 -12.21 -5.83
N VAL A 151 -0.01 -11.94 -6.74
CA VAL A 151 -0.45 -10.56 -7.06
C VAL A 151 -0.82 -9.77 -5.81
N ILE A 152 -1.57 -10.39 -4.88
CA ILE A 152 -2.01 -9.73 -3.64
C ILE A 152 -0.83 -9.35 -2.75
N GLN A 153 0.12 -10.27 -2.55
CA GLN A 153 1.32 -10.01 -1.73
C GLN A 153 2.18 -8.91 -2.34
N ARG A 154 2.40 -8.97 -3.66
CA ARG A 154 3.13 -7.92 -4.37
C ARG A 154 2.44 -6.56 -4.23
N THR A 155 1.13 -6.51 -4.40
CA THR A 155 0.36 -5.26 -4.27
C THR A 155 0.52 -4.68 -2.87
N LEU A 156 0.38 -5.47 -1.81
CA LEU A 156 0.54 -4.99 -0.43
C LEU A 156 1.95 -4.49 -0.16
N ALA A 157 2.98 -5.25 -0.56
CA ALA A 157 4.37 -4.83 -0.41
C ALA A 157 4.67 -3.52 -1.18
N THR A 158 4.15 -3.40 -2.40
CA THR A 158 4.31 -2.19 -3.23
C THR A 158 3.63 -0.99 -2.60
N VAL A 159 2.40 -1.11 -2.13
CA VAL A 159 1.68 0.00 -1.49
C VAL A 159 2.40 0.47 -0.22
N ILE A 160 2.88 -0.44 0.62
CA ILE A 160 3.63 -0.07 1.83
C ILE A 160 4.93 0.67 1.45
N LYS A 161 5.67 0.17 0.45
CA LYS A 161 6.86 0.84 -0.07
C LYS A 161 6.54 2.23 -0.62
N GLN A 162 5.50 2.36 -1.45
CA GLN A 162 5.07 3.63 -2.02
C GLN A 162 4.71 4.64 -0.94
N LEU A 163 3.86 4.27 0.02
CA LEU A 163 3.48 5.15 1.12
C LEU A 163 4.71 5.58 1.93
N THR A 164 5.59 4.65 2.28
CA THR A 164 6.78 4.94 3.09
C THR A 164 7.76 5.85 2.35
N TYR A 165 8.08 5.54 1.09
CA TYR A 165 9.03 6.33 0.31
C TYR A 165 8.48 7.71 -0.05
N SER A 166 7.22 7.80 -0.50
CA SER A 166 6.60 9.10 -0.78
C SER A 166 6.52 9.97 0.47
N ALA A 167 6.21 9.39 1.63
CA ALA A 167 6.15 10.10 2.91
C ALA A 167 7.51 10.64 3.39
N TYR A 168 8.62 9.98 3.02
CA TYR A 168 9.97 10.46 3.29
C TYR A 168 10.39 11.54 2.27
N TRP A 169 10.28 11.24 0.97
CA TRP A 169 10.74 12.13 -0.09
C TRP A 169 9.89 13.38 -0.30
N GLN A 170 8.69 13.47 0.27
CA GLN A 170 7.92 14.72 0.20
C GLN A 170 8.50 15.82 1.11
N GLU A 171 9.39 15.48 2.04
CA GLU A 171 9.94 16.44 3.00
C GLU A 171 11.15 17.16 2.42
N PRO A 172 11.15 18.52 2.38
CA PRO A 172 12.24 19.30 1.80
C PRO A 172 13.63 18.98 2.39
N ALA A 173 13.67 18.63 3.67
CA ALA A 173 14.89 18.24 4.37
C ALA A 173 15.57 17.01 3.76
N THR A 174 14.91 16.25 2.88
CA THR A 174 15.46 15.06 2.24
C THR A 174 16.07 15.32 0.87
N TRP A 175 15.86 16.51 0.27
CA TRP A 175 16.18 16.77 -1.14
C TRP A 175 17.63 17.24 -1.38
N GLU A 176 18.17 18.03 -0.46
CA GLU A 176 19.51 18.62 -0.61
C GLU A 176 20.60 17.53 -0.84
N PRO A 177 20.62 16.40 -0.10
CA PRO A 177 21.60 15.35 -0.33
C PRO A 177 21.47 14.61 -1.67
N THR A 178 20.37 14.79 -2.40
CA THR A 178 20.14 14.18 -3.72
C THR A 178 20.33 15.16 -4.88
N ASP A 179 20.87 16.36 -4.61
CA ASP A 179 20.98 17.46 -5.57
C ASP A 179 19.62 17.83 -6.20
N PHE A 180 18.52 17.57 -5.49
CA PHE A 180 17.19 17.90 -5.95
C PHE A 180 16.76 19.23 -5.32
N ASP A 181 16.45 20.20 -6.17
CA ASP A 181 16.08 21.56 -5.74
C ASP A 181 14.66 21.66 -5.15
N GLY A 182 13.89 20.56 -5.19
CA GLY A 182 12.47 20.59 -4.86
C GLY A 182 11.59 21.14 -5.98
N PRO A 183 10.30 21.38 -5.70
CA PRO A 183 9.41 22.11 -6.59
C PRO A 183 9.93 23.53 -6.86
N VAL A 184 10.36 23.79 -8.08
CA VAL A 184 10.99 25.07 -8.47
C VAL A 184 10.01 26.17 -8.87
N SER A 185 8.71 25.88 -8.95
CA SER A 185 7.70 26.85 -9.43
C SER A 185 7.76 28.17 -8.66
N ASP A 186 7.80 28.11 -7.32
CA ASP A 186 7.89 29.31 -6.49
C ASP A 186 9.28 29.95 -6.57
N LYS A 187 10.34 29.13 -6.52
CA LYS A 187 11.75 29.55 -6.61
C LYS A 187 12.02 30.35 -7.90
N TRP A 188 11.45 29.90 -9.01
CA TRP A 188 11.62 30.49 -10.34
C TRP A 188 10.47 31.42 -10.73
N ARG A 189 9.49 31.63 -9.84
CA ARG A 189 8.30 32.46 -10.05
C ARG A 189 7.56 32.08 -11.35
N LEU A 190 7.45 30.79 -11.62
CA LEU A 190 6.71 30.27 -12.77
C LEU A 190 5.22 30.59 -12.59
N ALA A 191 4.60 31.12 -13.64
CA ALA A 191 3.17 31.40 -13.61
C ALA A 191 2.37 30.11 -13.41
N TYR A 192 1.44 30.10 -12.47
CA TYR A 192 0.50 29.00 -12.29
C TYR A 192 -0.46 28.97 -13.48
N LEU A 193 -0.37 27.93 -14.31
CA LEU A 193 -1.19 27.76 -15.52
C LEU A 193 -2.55 27.10 -15.26
N GLY A 194 -2.93 26.93 -13.98
CA GLY A 194 -4.09 26.14 -13.59
C GLY A 194 -3.81 24.64 -13.62
N ASN A 195 -4.82 23.86 -13.24
CA ASN A 195 -4.80 22.42 -13.44
C ASN A 195 -5.09 22.12 -14.91
N ALA A 196 -4.34 21.20 -15.52
CA ALA A 196 -4.68 20.70 -16.84
C ALA A 196 -6.14 20.19 -16.81
N PRO A 197 -7.01 20.64 -17.73
CA PRO A 197 -8.39 20.19 -17.76
C PRO A 197 -8.39 18.67 -17.96
N LEU A 198 -9.28 17.98 -17.25
CA LEU A 198 -9.53 16.56 -17.52
C LEU A 198 -9.86 16.42 -19.01
N PRO A 199 -9.37 15.39 -19.72
CA PRO A 199 -9.75 15.14 -21.10
C PRO A 199 -11.27 15.16 -21.19
N ALA A 200 -11.83 16.00 -22.05
CA ALA A 200 -13.27 15.99 -22.29
C ALA A 200 -13.68 14.60 -22.77
N ASP A 201 -14.79 14.05 -22.27
CA ASP A 201 -15.32 12.74 -22.65
C ASP A 201 -15.47 12.58 -24.18
N ASP A 202 -15.65 13.69 -24.90
CA ASP A 202 -15.76 13.73 -26.36
C ASP A 202 -14.44 13.36 -27.06
N ALA A 203 -13.28 13.68 -26.48
CA ALA A 203 -11.97 13.28 -27.01
C ALA A 203 -11.72 11.76 -26.88
N LEU A 204 -12.37 11.10 -25.91
CA LEU A 204 -12.35 9.64 -25.75
C LEU A 204 -13.31 8.95 -26.74
N ARG A 205 -14.42 9.61 -27.11
CA ARG A 205 -15.35 9.10 -28.13
C ARG A 205 -14.86 9.31 -29.57
N ALA A 206 -14.19 10.43 -29.86
CA ALA A 206 -13.69 10.74 -31.20
C ALA A 206 -12.58 9.79 -31.70
N ASN A 207 -11.95 9.03 -30.79
CA ASN A 207 -10.93 8.03 -31.11
C ASN A 207 -11.48 6.58 -31.16
N GLN A 208 -12.80 6.39 -31.06
CA GLN A 208 -13.41 5.10 -31.37
C GLN A 208 -13.61 5.03 -32.88
N PRO A 209 -12.97 4.08 -33.60
CA PRO A 209 -13.19 3.95 -35.03
C PRO A 209 -14.68 3.67 -35.27
N GLU A 210 -15.30 4.45 -36.14
CA GLU A 210 -16.66 4.20 -36.61
C GLU A 210 -16.72 2.77 -37.16
N GLU A 211 -17.37 1.85 -36.44
CA GLU A 211 -17.76 0.55 -36.98
C GLU A 211 -18.74 0.82 -38.12
N GLN A 212 -18.21 0.89 -39.35
CA GLN A 212 -18.99 0.93 -40.57
C GLN A 212 -19.84 -0.35 -40.66
N ALA A 213 -21.14 -0.14 -40.74
CA ALA A 213 -22.20 -1.15 -40.83
C ALA A 213 -22.17 -1.95 -42.14
#